data_AF-A0A6U0I1V0-F1
#
_entry.id   AF-A0A6U0I1V0-F1
#
_cell.length_a   1.000
_cell.length_b   1.000
_cell.length_c   1.000
_cell.angle_alpha   90.00
_cell.angle_beta   90.00
_cell.angle_gamma   90.00
#
_symmetry.space_group_name_H-M   'P 1'
#
loop_
_entity.id
_entity.type
_entity.pdbx_description
1 polymer ?
#
loop_
_entity_poly.entity_id
_entity_poly.type
_entity_poly.pdbx_seq_one_letter_code
_entity_poly.pdbx_strand_id
1 'polypeptide(L)'
;IQLSRAPYAQSSSCFPHSPRIPQINTYPHTMKNKPRLALYAIVAANIIVYANQDELMRRFEIYSIYDGSMMSMLASMFYHGDILHLTFNMAGLLKYGTKVFVDTRSHLWKSPFVVLLLYLSAGVCGASGVVGVSYLYESQWRSRLRENRYAVTCNYWLCEQMGLNAVSHTAANIYTYLYHSDEVAALWHFKFAGRIGASGAVYGIIGARLYTSYCSGLHDPLDNVEILFLVTNIAHEISQSPVQLSSLVENCLRGDGVDHTCHIFGLLSGVLLSAGIQAIANRKTRNI
;
A
#
# COMPACT_ATOMS: atom_id res chain seq x y z
N ILE A 1 32.62 28.32 30.67
CA ILE A 1 32.26 27.58 29.43
C ILE A 1 31.03 28.27 28.85
N GLN A 2 31.22 29.15 27.85
CA GLN A 2 30.12 29.81 27.14
C GLN A 2 29.55 28.82 26.11
N LEU A 3 28.35 28.32 26.37
CA LEU A 3 27.61 27.51 25.41
C LEU A 3 27.01 28.43 24.34
N SER A 4 27.68 28.46 23.19
CA SER A 4 27.17 29.01 21.93
C SER A 4 25.82 28.36 21.61
N ARG A 5 24.76 29.18 21.55
CA ARG A 5 23.45 28.75 21.05
C ARG A 5 23.56 28.58 19.54
N ALA A 6 23.48 27.34 19.08
CA ALA A 6 23.33 27.04 17.66
C ALA A 6 22.10 27.78 17.08
N PRO A 7 22.18 28.36 15.87
CA PRO A 7 21.04 28.98 15.24
C PRO A 7 19.97 27.92 15.00
N TYR A 8 18.78 28.14 15.56
CA TYR A 8 17.58 27.38 15.22
C TYR A 8 17.38 27.46 13.71
N ALA A 9 17.63 26.35 13.01
CA ALA A 9 17.20 26.19 11.64
C ALA A 9 15.69 26.44 11.62
N GLN A 10 15.26 27.52 10.96
CA GLN A 10 13.84 27.75 10.67
C GLN A 10 13.37 26.53 9.87
N SER A 11 12.73 25.58 10.55
CA SER A 11 12.04 24.50 9.87
C SER A 11 11.06 25.19 8.94
N SER A 12 11.18 24.90 7.65
CA SER A 12 10.16 25.20 6.65
C SER A 12 8.92 24.39 7.05
N SER A 13 8.24 24.84 8.09
CA SER A 13 7.01 24.26 8.57
C SER A 13 6.04 24.33 7.39
N CYS A 14 5.30 23.26 7.16
CA CYS A 14 4.17 23.24 6.23
C CYS A 14 3.04 24.21 6.66
N PHE A 15 3.31 25.14 7.56
CA PHE A 15 2.38 26.13 8.09
C PHE A 15 2.96 27.55 8.01
N PRO A 16 3.10 28.16 6.82
CA PRO A 16 2.83 29.57 6.69
C PRO A 16 1.35 29.70 6.31
N HIS A 17 0.52 30.21 7.23
CA HIS A 17 -0.78 30.76 6.88
C HIS A 17 -0.56 31.84 5.81
N SER A 18 -0.69 31.46 4.55
CA SER A 18 -0.47 32.37 3.43
C SER A 18 -1.71 33.24 3.23
N PRO A 19 -1.53 34.55 3.00
CA PRO A 19 -2.64 35.50 2.84
C PRO A 19 -3.56 35.09 1.69
N ARG A 20 -4.86 35.33 1.86
CA ARG A 20 -5.91 35.05 0.86
C ARG A 20 -5.55 35.73 -0.47
N ILE A 21 -5.06 34.95 -1.43
CA ILE A 21 -4.83 35.41 -2.81
C ILE A 21 -6.20 35.74 -3.42
N PRO A 22 -6.37 36.91 -4.08
CA PRO A 22 -7.62 37.28 -4.73
C PRO A 22 -7.97 36.26 -5.82
N GLN A 23 -9.15 35.66 -5.71
CA GLN A 23 -9.69 34.75 -6.71
C GLN A 23 -10.29 35.55 -7.87
N ILE A 24 -9.53 35.76 -8.94
CA ILE A 24 -10.12 36.11 -10.23
C ILE A 24 -9.35 35.37 -11.31
N ASN A 25 -9.86 34.20 -11.71
CA ASN A 25 -9.60 33.64 -13.02
C ASN A 25 -10.79 32.74 -13.40
N THR A 26 -11.59 33.24 -14.34
CA THR A 26 -12.64 32.49 -15.01
C THR A 26 -12.00 31.41 -15.87
N TYR A 27 -11.77 30.23 -15.28
CA TYR A 27 -11.27 29.08 -16.02
C TYR A 27 -12.30 28.62 -17.06
N PRO A 28 -11.86 28.27 -18.29
CA PRO A 28 -12.77 27.71 -19.29
C PRO A 28 -13.42 26.43 -18.75
N HIS A 29 -14.76 26.40 -18.79
CA HIS A 29 -15.58 25.29 -18.27
C HIS A 29 -15.18 23.92 -18.82
N THR A 30 -14.56 23.87 -20.01
CA THR A 30 -14.13 22.64 -20.70
C THR A 30 -13.02 21.86 -19.99
N MET A 31 -12.19 22.50 -19.16
CA MET A 31 -11.12 21.80 -18.45
C MET A 31 -11.57 21.08 -17.17
N LYS A 32 -12.77 21.38 -16.64
CA LYS A 32 -13.25 20.79 -15.37
C LYS A 32 -13.59 19.30 -15.49
N ASN A 33 -13.85 18.80 -16.69
CA ASN A 33 -14.43 17.46 -16.87
C ASN A 33 -13.40 16.34 -17.12
N LYS A 34 -12.17 16.68 -17.52
CA LYS A 34 -11.14 15.67 -17.87
C LYS A 34 -10.76 14.72 -16.72
N PRO A 35 -10.41 15.19 -15.51
CA PRO A 35 -10.04 14.28 -14.42
C PRO A 35 -11.24 13.45 -13.94
N ARG A 36 -12.45 14.04 -13.98
CA ARG A 36 -13.69 13.34 -13.65
C ARG A 36 -13.97 12.20 -14.63
N LEU A 37 -13.78 12.43 -15.93
CA LEU A 37 -13.90 11.37 -16.93
C LEU A 37 -12.90 10.24 -16.69
N ALA A 38 -11.65 10.55 -16.33
CA ALA A 38 -10.66 9.54 -16.00
C ALA A 38 -11.06 8.70 -14.78
N LEU A 39 -11.53 9.34 -13.71
CA LEU A 39 -12.05 8.63 -12.52
C LEU A 39 -13.23 7.73 -12.87
N TYR A 40 -14.19 8.23 -13.64
CA TYR A 40 -15.34 7.42 -14.09
C TYR A 40 -14.91 6.27 -15.01
N ALA A 41 -13.91 6.47 -15.86
CA ALA A 41 -13.37 5.40 -16.69
C ALA A 41 -12.73 4.29 -15.83
N ILE A 42 -11.99 4.65 -14.77
CA ILE A 42 -11.42 3.66 -13.83
C ILE A 42 -12.55 2.91 -13.11
N VAL A 43 -13.56 3.62 -12.61
CA VAL A 43 -14.72 2.99 -11.94
C VAL A 43 -15.46 2.05 -12.88
N ALA A 44 -15.75 2.50 -14.10
CA ALA A 44 -16.41 1.69 -15.12
C ALA A 44 -15.57 0.45 -15.48
N ALA A 45 -14.25 0.58 -15.60
CA ALA A 45 -13.37 -0.56 -15.86
C ALA A 45 -13.45 -1.62 -14.74
N ASN A 46 -13.44 -1.21 -13.47
CA ASN A 46 -13.60 -2.13 -12.34
C ASN A 46 -14.96 -2.83 -12.35
N ILE A 47 -16.05 -2.09 -12.64
CA ILE A 47 -17.40 -2.67 -12.73
C ILE A 47 -17.49 -3.67 -13.89
N ILE A 48 -16.94 -3.33 -15.06
CA ILE A 48 -16.96 -4.22 -16.24
C ILE A 48 -16.15 -5.48 -15.95
N VAL A 49 -14.96 -5.37 -15.35
CA VAL A 49 -14.14 -6.54 -14.99
C VAL A 49 -14.88 -7.41 -13.97
N TYR A 50 -15.49 -6.83 -12.94
CA TYR A 50 -16.27 -7.58 -11.96
C TYR A 50 -17.46 -8.31 -12.60
N ALA A 51 -18.21 -7.63 -13.47
CA ALA A 51 -19.36 -8.24 -14.18
C ALA A 51 -18.96 -9.40 -15.10
N ASN A 52 -17.70 -9.46 -15.54
CA ASN A 52 -17.16 -10.51 -16.40
C ASN A 52 -16.15 -11.41 -15.68
N GLN A 53 -16.06 -11.35 -14.34
CA GLN A 53 -14.94 -11.96 -13.61
C GLN A 53 -14.88 -13.48 -13.79
N ASP A 54 -16.01 -14.17 -13.84
CA ASP A 54 -16.03 -15.64 -13.96
C ASP A 54 -15.41 -16.11 -15.29
N GLU A 55 -15.63 -15.37 -16.38
CA GLU A 55 -15.03 -15.66 -17.67
C GLU A 55 -13.54 -15.27 -17.69
N LEU A 56 -13.21 -14.11 -17.11
CA LEU A 56 -11.85 -13.59 -17.08
C LEU A 56 -10.93 -14.45 -16.18
N MET A 57 -11.39 -14.88 -15.01
CA MET A 57 -10.65 -15.76 -14.10
C MET A 57 -10.41 -17.16 -14.68
N ARG A 58 -11.23 -17.60 -15.65
CA ARG A 58 -10.95 -18.84 -16.41
C ARG A 58 -9.84 -18.67 -17.44
N ARG A 59 -9.57 -17.44 -17.89
CA ARG A 59 -8.57 -17.12 -18.93
C ARG A 59 -7.28 -16.56 -18.36
N PHE A 60 -7.35 -15.90 -17.22
CA PHE A 60 -6.23 -15.20 -16.60
C PHE A 60 -6.06 -15.70 -15.17
N GLU A 61 -4.81 -16.02 -14.82
CA GLU A 61 -4.46 -16.44 -13.47
C GLU A 61 -4.64 -15.28 -12.48
N ILE A 62 -5.23 -15.59 -11.32
CA ILE A 62 -5.27 -14.66 -10.19
C ILE A 62 -3.84 -14.46 -9.70
N TYR A 63 -3.47 -13.21 -9.44
CA TYR A 63 -2.13 -12.92 -8.94
C TYR A 63 -1.88 -13.57 -7.58
N SER A 64 -0.84 -14.40 -7.51
CA SER A 64 -0.21 -14.82 -6.25
C SER A 64 1.27 -14.37 -6.25
N ILE A 65 1.94 -14.38 -5.09
CA ILE A 65 3.39 -14.10 -5.07
C ILE A 65 4.17 -15.21 -5.75
N TYR A 66 3.68 -16.44 -5.63
CA TYR A 66 4.42 -17.63 -5.99
C TYR A 66 4.61 -17.76 -7.51
N ASP A 67 3.56 -17.52 -8.28
CA ASP A 67 3.51 -17.74 -9.74
C ASP A 67 3.06 -16.51 -10.54
N GLY A 68 2.65 -15.44 -9.86
CA GLY A 68 2.05 -14.29 -10.51
C GLY A 68 3.04 -13.47 -11.36
N SER A 69 2.63 -13.16 -12.59
CA SER A 69 3.29 -12.18 -13.45
C SER A 69 2.92 -10.73 -13.06
N MET A 70 3.71 -9.76 -13.54
CA MET A 70 3.36 -8.32 -13.44
C MET A 70 2.00 -8.02 -14.08
N MET A 71 1.63 -8.72 -15.16
CA MET A 71 0.34 -8.52 -15.81
C MET A 71 -0.82 -9.03 -14.96
N SER A 72 -0.70 -10.23 -14.36
CA SER A 72 -1.71 -10.73 -13.41
C SER A 72 -1.82 -9.82 -12.19
N MET A 73 -0.70 -9.25 -11.72
CA MET A 73 -0.71 -8.28 -10.63
C MET A 73 -1.51 -7.03 -11.01
N LEU A 74 -1.28 -6.46 -12.19
CA LEU A 74 -2.06 -5.31 -12.68
C LEU A 74 -3.54 -5.66 -12.89
N ALA A 75 -3.84 -6.85 -13.42
CA ALA A 75 -5.21 -7.32 -13.60
C ALA A 75 -5.93 -7.51 -12.25
N SER A 76 -5.22 -7.97 -11.21
CA SER A 76 -5.77 -8.17 -9.87
C SER A 76 -6.34 -6.91 -9.25
N MET A 77 -5.83 -5.73 -9.64
CA MET A 77 -6.36 -4.44 -9.20
C MET A 77 -7.80 -4.18 -9.65
N PHE A 78 -8.33 -4.97 -10.59
CA PHE A 78 -9.69 -4.81 -11.13
C PHE A 78 -10.62 -5.96 -10.73
N TYR A 79 -10.10 -7.12 -10.33
CA TYR A 79 -10.89 -8.21 -9.75
C TYR A 79 -11.36 -7.86 -8.34
N HIS A 80 -12.54 -8.32 -7.94
CA HIS A 80 -13.09 -8.07 -6.60
C HIS A 80 -13.79 -9.34 -6.11
N GLY A 81 -13.58 -9.71 -4.84
CA GLY A 81 -14.15 -10.94 -4.29
C GLY A 81 -15.67 -10.92 -4.20
N ASP A 82 -16.24 -9.75 -3.91
CA ASP A 82 -17.67 -9.58 -3.71
C ASP A 82 -18.14 -8.15 -4.04
N ILE A 83 -19.47 -7.98 -4.06
CA ILE A 83 -20.12 -6.72 -4.43
C ILE A 83 -19.90 -5.62 -3.40
N LEU A 84 -19.79 -5.94 -2.11
CA LEU A 84 -19.54 -4.96 -1.06
C LEU A 84 -18.12 -4.43 -1.17
N HIS A 85 -17.13 -5.32 -1.37
CA HIS A 85 -15.75 -4.94 -1.61
C HIS A 85 -15.62 -4.02 -2.83
N LEU A 86 -16.25 -4.36 -3.96
CA LEU A 86 -16.31 -3.48 -5.13
C LEU A 86 -16.95 -2.13 -4.79
N THR A 87 -18.11 -2.15 -4.11
CA THR A 87 -18.87 -0.94 -3.78
C THR A 87 -18.06 0.01 -2.91
N PHE A 88 -17.42 -0.49 -1.85
CA PHE A 88 -16.59 0.34 -0.97
C PHE A 88 -15.36 0.90 -1.68
N ASN A 89 -14.69 0.11 -2.52
CA ASN A 89 -13.56 0.59 -3.31
C ASN A 89 -13.97 1.71 -4.27
N MET A 90 -15.07 1.53 -5.01
CA MET A 90 -15.53 2.54 -5.96
C MET A 90 -16.06 3.80 -5.25
N ALA A 91 -16.75 3.64 -4.12
CA ALA A 91 -17.20 4.77 -3.31
C ALA A 91 -16.02 5.58 -2.75
N GLY A 92 -15.00 4.90 -2.20
CA GLY A 92 -13.77 5.53 -1.72
C GLY A 92 -13.03 6.25 -2.84
N LEU A 93 -12.84 5.59 -3.98
CA LEU A 93 -12.22 6.14 -5.18
C LEU A 93 -12.91 7.42 -5.65
N LEU A 94 -14.24 7.41 -5.73
CA LEU A 94 -15.04 8.56 -6.17
C LEU A 94 -15.01 9.69 -5.14
N LYS A 95 -15.22 9.39 -3.85
CA LYS A 95 -15.24 10.39 -2.78
C LYS A 95 -13.89 11.12 -2.69
N TYR A 96 -12.82 10.38 -2.48
CA TYR A 96 -11.49 10.96 -2.26
C TYR A 96 -10.83 11.41 -3.56
N GLY A 97 -11.01 10.68 -4.65
CA GLY A 97 -10.48 11.06 -5.97
C GLY A 97 -11.08 12.36 -6.49
N THR A 98 -12.37 12.61 -6.27
CA THR A 98 -12.99 13.91 -6.64
C THR A 98 -12.33 15.06 -5.88
N LYS A 99 -12.08 14.89 -4.57
CA LYS A 99 -11.44 15.92 -3.74
C LYS A 99 -9.99 16.21 -4.14
N VAL A 100 -9.23 15.18 -4.54
CA VAL A 100 -7.84 15.34 -4.98
C VAL A 100 -7.76 15.91 -6.40
N PHE A 101 -8.51 15.35 -7.35
CA PHE A 101 -8.26 15.60 -8.78
C PHE A 101 -9.23 16.60 -9.42
N VAL A 102 -10.46 16.73 -8.90
CA VAL A 102 -11.52 17.55 -9.51
C VAL A 102 -11.65 18.89 -8.79
N ASP A 103 -11.74 18.86 -7.47
CA ASP A 103 -11.99 20.04 -6.62
C ASP A 103 -10.72 20.88 -6.35
N THR A 104 -9.58 20.47 -6.91
CA THR A 104 -8.29 21.18 -6.80
C THR A 104 -8.25 22.49 -7.60
N ARG A 105 -7.41 23.43 -7.17
CA ARG A 105 -7.11 24.68 -7.90
C ARG A 105 -5.99 24.50 -8.94
N SER A 106 -5.26 23.38 -8.91
CA SER A 106 -4.12 23.16 -9.78
C SER A 106 -4.48 22.49 -11.10
N HIS A 107 -3.94 23.00 -12.21
CA HIS A 107 -4.08 22.35 -13.52
C HIS A 107 -3.33 21.00 -13.59
N LEU A 108 -2.19 20.87 -12.90
CA LEU A 108 -1.42 19.63 -12.91
C LEU A 108 -2.23 18.47 -12.31
N TRP A 109 -2.85 18.73 -11.16
CA TRP A 109 -3.70 17.76 -10.46
C TRP A 109 -4.99 17.40 -11.22
N LYS A 110 -5.47 18.28 -12.11
CA LYS A 110 -6.59 18.02 -13.02
C LYS A 110 -6.21 17.19 -14.25
N SER A 111 -4.96 16.77 -14.39
CA SER A 111 -4.52 15.96 -15.52
C SER A 111 -5.01 14.51 -15.40
N PRO A 112 -5.67 13.93 -16.42
CA PRO A 112 -5.99 12.50 -16.46
C PRO A 112 -4.78 11.59 -16.23
N PHE A 113 -3.61 12.02 -16.70
CA PHE A 113 -2.36 11.30 -16.48
C PHE A 113 -2.02 11.19 -14.99
N VAL A 114 -2.23 12.26 -14.20
CA VAL A 114 -1.96 12.25 -12.76
C VAL A 114 -2.93 11.32 -12.03
N VAL A 115 -4.20 11.27 -12.45
CA VAL A 115 -5.20 10.32 -11.92
C VAL A 115 -4.73 8.88 -12.12
N LEU A 116 -4.37 8.54 -13.36
CA LEU A 116 -3.92 7.19 -13.73
C LEU A 116 -2.60 6.82 -13.04
N LEU A 117 -1.65 7.76 -12.99
CA LEU A 117 -0.35 7.55 -12.34
C LEU A 117 -0.55 7.24 -10.86
N LEU A 118 -1.33 8.04 -10.13
CA LEU A 118 -1.59 7.79 -8.71
C LEU A 118 -2.30 6.46 -8.48
N TYR A 119 -3.32 6.14 -9.28
CA TYR A 119 -4.06 4.87 -9.15
C TYR A 119 -3.15 3.65 -9.40
N LEU A 120 -2.43 3.63 -10.53
CA LEU A 120 -1.58 2.50 -10.91
C LEU A 120 -0.36 2.38 -9.99
N SER A 121 0.34 3.47 -9.71
CA SER A 121 1.52 3.44 -8.83
C SER A 121 1.15 3.04 -7.40
N ALA A 122 0.02 3.50 -6.85
CA ALA A 122 -0.42 3.09 -5.53
C ALA A 122 -0.77 1.59 -5.48
N GLY A 123 -1.47 1.06 -6.47
CA GLY A 123 -1.78 -0.37 -6.53
C GLY A 123 -0.53 -1.25 -6.67
N VAL A 124 0.39 -0.87 -7.57
CA VAL A 124 1.69 -1.56 -7.73
C VAL A 124 2.51 -1.50 -6.44
N CYS A 125 2.58 -0.35 -5.77
CA CYS A 125 3.26 -0.21 -4.49
C CYS A 125 2.61 -1.03 -3.37
N GLY A 126 1.27 -1.08 -3.31
CA GLY A 126 0.54 -1.95 -2.38
C GLY A 126 0.94 -3.41 -2.56
N ALA A 127 0.85 -3.92 -3.79
CA ALA A 127 1.26 -5.29 -4.11
C ALA A 127 2.75 -5.56 -3.80
N SER A 128 3.62 -4.60 -4.13
CA SER A 128 5.06 -4.70 -3.87
C SER A 128 5.39 -4.70 -2.37
N GLY A 129 4.63 -3.95 -1.57
CA GLY A 129 4.72 -3.95 -0.11
C GLY A 129 4.40 -5.31 0.48
N VAL A 130 3.34 -5.94 -0.02
CA VAL A 130 3.00 -7.31 0.35
C VAL A 130 4.14 -8.27 -0.03
N VAL A 131 4.66 -8.22 -1.25
CA VAL A 131 5.82 -9.02 -1.67
C VAL A 131 7.03 -8.81 -0.75
N GLY A 132 7.35 -7.56 -0.40
CA GLY A 132 8.44 -7.22 0.51
C GLY A 132 8.26 -7.83 1.90
N VAL A 133 7.06 -7.72 2.46
CA VAL A 133 6.71 -8.33 3.76
C VAL A 133 6.83 -9.86 3.70
N SER A 134 6.42 -10.50 2.60
CA SER A 134 6.63 -11.95 2.40
C SER A 134 8.10 -12.33 2.47
N TYR A 135 9.00 -11.56 1.84
CA TYR A 135 10.43 -11.83 1.86
C TYR A 135 11.04 -11.66 3.25
N LEU A 136 10.57 -10.66 4.01
CA LEU A 136 11.00 -10.46 5.40
C LEU A 136 10.64 -11.68 6.26
N TYR A 137 9.43 -12.21 6.15
CA TYR A 137 9.03 -13.39 6.91
C TYR A 137 9.77 -14.65 6.48
N GLU A 138 9.99 -14.84 5.18
CA GLU A 138 10.79 -15.96 4.71
C GLU A 138 12.23 -15.89 5.26
N SER A 139 12.82 -14.68 5.34
CA SER A 139 14.13 -14.47 5.93
C SER A 139 14.15 -14.84 7.42
N GLN A 140 13.13 -14.43 8.18
CA GLN A 140 12.99 -14.77 9.60
C GLN A 140 12.85 -16.29 9.80
N TRP A 141 11.99 -16.94 9.01
CA TRP A 141 11.81 -18.39 9.02
C TRP A 141 13.12 -19.13 8.74
N ARG A 142 13.87 -18.70 7.72
CA ARG A 142 15.20 -19.26 7.41
C ARG A 142 16.18 -19.05 8.57
N SER A 143 16.11 -17.95 9.30
CA SER A 143 16.95 -17.73 10.50
C SER A 143 16.61 -18.75 11.59
N ARG A 144 15.33 -18.92 11.93
CA ARG A 144 14.88 -19.92 12.92
C ARG A 144 15.34 -21.32 12.57
N LEU A 145 15.20 -21.74 11.31
CA LEU A 145 15.69 -23.05 10.86
C LEU A 145 17.21 -23.19 11.05
N ARG A 146 18.00 -22.15 10.77
CA ARG A 146 19.45 -22.18 11.00
C ARG A 146 19.79 -22.26 12.48
N GLU A 147 19.13 -21.48 13.33
CA GLU A 147 19.33 -21.48 14.78
C GLU A 147 19.02 -22.86 15.37
N ASN A 148 17.90 -23.48 15.00
CA ASN A 148 17.54 -24.82 15.45
C ASN A 148 18.50 -25.90 14.93
N ARG A 149 18.95 -25.81 13.67
CA ARG A 149 20.00 -26.71 13.14
C ARG A 149 21.29 -26.58 13.92
N TYR A 150 21.71 -25.35 14.22
CA TYR A 150 22.92 -25.09 14.99
C TYR A 150 22.82 -25.67 16.40
N ALA A 151 21.68 -25.52 17.06
CA ALA A 151 21.43 -26.07 18.40
C ALA A 151 21.54 -27.60 18.48
N VAL A 152 21.24 -28.32 17.39
CA VAL A 152 21.34 -29.79 17.32
C VAL A 152 22.59 -30.31 16.61
N THR A 153 23.48 -29.40 16.18
CA THR A 153 24.70 -29.80 15.47
C THR A 153 25.71 -30.38 16.45
N CYS A 154 26.20 -31.58 16.15
CA CYS A 154 27.29 -32.18 16.91
C CYS A 154 28.63 -31.72 16.31
N ASN A 155 29.39 -30.92 17.07
CA ASN A 155 30.69 -30.39 16.66
C ASN A 155 31.85 -31.38 16.84
N TYR A 156 31.57 -32.65 17.17
CA TYR A 156 32.60 -33.68 17.35
C TYR A 156 32.91 -34.38 16.02
N TRP A 157 34.19 -34.58 15.70
CA TRP A 157 34.64 -35.13 14.41
C TRP A 157 34.00 -36.49 14.06
N LEU A 158 33.73 -37.32 15.06
CA LEU A 158 33.10 -38.63 14.86
C LEU A 158 31.64 -38.49 14.37
N CYS A 159 30.92 -37.46 14.82
CA CYS A 159 29.56 -37.20 14.35
C CYS A 159 29.54 -36.81 12.87
N GLU A 160 30.57 -36.11 12.40
CA GLU A 160 30.73 -35.77 11.00
C GLU A 160 31.01 -37.02 10.16
N GLN A 161 31.93 -37.89 10.60
CA GLN A 161 32.23 -39.14 9.91
C GLN A 161 31.03 -40.11 9.86
N MET A 162 30.21 -40.14 10.90
CA MET A 162 29.00 -40.97 10.94
C MET A 162 27.80 -40.34 10.22
N GLY A 163 27.91 -39.13 9.67
CA GLY A 163 26.80 -38.42 9.02
C GLY A 163 25.66 -38.04 9.97
N LEU A 164 25.90 -38.04 11.29
CA LEU A 164 24.87 -37.78 12.31
C LEU A 164 24.31 -36.36 12.22
N ASN A 165 25.09 -35.40 11.72
CA ASN A 165 24.64 -34.03 11.49
C ASN A 165 23.51 -33.96 10.43
N ALA A 166 23.52 -34.81 9.40
CA ALA A 166 22.45 -34.82 8.40
C ALA A 166 21.13 -35.33 8.99
N VAL A 167 21.21 -36.38 9.82
CA VAL A 167 20.04 -36.93 10.54
C VAL A 167 19.51 -35.93 11.56
N SER A 168 20.40 -35.32 12.36
CA SER A 168 19.99 -34.34 13.38
C SER A 168 19.39 -33.09 12.74
N HIS A 169 19.95 -32.58 11.64
CA HIS A 169 19.38 -31.45 10.90
C HIS A 169 18.01 -31.78 10.31
N THR A 170 17.81 -32.99 9.80
CA THR A 170 16.51 -33.45 9.28
C THR A 170 15.49 -33.52 10.41
N ALA A 171 15.84 -34.14 11.54
CA ALA A 171 14.96 -34.21 12.71
C ALA A 171 14.63 -32.82 13.27
N ALA A 172 15.61 -31.93 13.37
CA ALA A 172 15.39 -30.55 13.82
C ALA A 172 14.53 -29.75 12.84
N ASN A 173 14.68 -29.94 11.53
CA ASN A 173 13.79 -29.33 10.54
C ASN A 173 12.36 -29.81 10.75
N ILE A 174 12.13 -31.13 10.80
CA ILE A 174 10.78 -31.70 11.01
C ILE A 174 10.18 -31.19 12.30
N TYR A 175 10.93 -31.22 13.40
CA TYR A 175 10.49 -30.66 14.68
C TYR A 175 10.13 -29.18 14.56
N THR A 176 10.98 -28.37 13.92
CA THR A 176 10.72 -26.93 13.72
C THR A 176 9.45 -26.70 12.88
N TYR A 177 9.25 -27.46 11.81
CA TYR A 177 8.05 -27.38 10.97
C TYR A 177 6.78 -27.76 11.75
N LEU A 178 6.83 -28.80 12.59
CA LEU A 178 5.68 -29.23 13.37
C LEU A 178 5.37 -28.24 14.51
N TYR A 179 6.41 -27.80 15.22
CA TYR A 179 6.29 -26.90 16.37
C TYR A 179 5.81 -25.49 15.96
N HIS A 180 6.23 -25.01 14.78
CA HIS A 180 5.81 -23.73 14.20
C HIS A 180 4.91 -23.92 12.96
N SER A 181 4.03 -24.92 13.00
CA SER A 181 3.15 -25.26 11.86
C SER A 181 2.20 -24.12 11.49
N ASP A 182 1.85 -23.29 12.46
CA ASP A 182 1.08 -22.05 12.32
C ASP A 182 1.84 -20.97 11.53
N GLU A 183 3.11 -20.71 11.84
CA GLU A 183 3.97 -19.79 11.08
C GLU A 183 4.15 -20.26 9.63
N VAL A 184 4.33 -21.57 9.43
CA VAL A 184 4.45 -22.18 8.11
C VAL A 184 3.15 -22.02 7.32
N ALA A 185 2.01 -22.32 7.94
CA ALA A 185 0.70 -22.13 7.32
C ALA A 185 0.47 -20.66 6.94
N ALA A 186 0.85 -19.71 7.81
CA ALA A 186 0.78 -18.29 7.52
C ALA A 186 1.67 -17.88 6.32
N LEU A 187 2.92 -18.36 6.26
CA LEU A 187 3.82 -18.12 5.13
C LEU A 187 3.27 -18.68 3.82
N TRP A 188 2.69 -19.89 3.86
CA TRP A 188 2.04 -20.51 2.72
C TRP A 188 0.83 -19.69 2.27
N HIS A 189 -0.07 -19.35 3.19
CA HIS A 189 -1.21 -18.50 2.90
C HIS A 189 -0.75 -17.19 2.24
N PHE A 190 0.26 -16.53 2.80
CA PHE A 190 0.79 -15.26 2.28
C PHE A 190 1.34 -15.38 0.85
N LYS A 191 1.96 -16.52 0.48
CA LYS A 191 2.54 -16.74 -0.85
C LYS A 191 1.52 -17.14 -1.90
N PHE A 192 0.58 -18.01 -1.53
CA PHE A 192 -0.33 -18.69 -2.45
C PHE A 192 -1.73 -18.09 -2.50
N ALA A 193 -2.13 -17.27 -1.52
CA ALA A 193 -3.43 -16.61 -1.56
C ALA A 193 -3.51 -15.70 -2.79
N GLY A 194 -4.52 -15.97 -3.63
CA GLY A 194 -4.86 -15.13 -4.76
C GLY A 194 -5.30 -13.76 -4.27
N ARG A 195 -4.69 -12.71 -4.81
CA ARG A 195 -4.99 -11.33 -4.46
C ARG A 195 -5.86 -10.72 -5.51
N ILE A 196 -6.87 -10.00 -5.07
CA ILE A 196 -7.84 -9.29 -5.90
C ILE A 196 -8.27 -8.03 -5.15
N GLY A 197 -8.44 -6.92 -5.86
CA GLY A 197 -9.04 -5.71 -5.34
C GLY A 197 -8.29 -4.44 -5.73
N ALA A 198 -9.05 -3.36 -5.92
CA ALA A 198 -8.50 -2.02 -6.14
C ALA A 198 -8.06 -1.31 -4.83
N SER A 199 -8.22 -1.96 -3.68
CA SER A 199 -8.14 -1.31 -2.36
C SER A 199 -6.78 -0.66 -2.08
N GLY A 200 -5.66 -1.27 -2.46
CA GLY A 200 -4.33 -0.64 -2.36
C GLY A 200 -4.24 0.68 -3.14
N ALA A 201 -4.85 0.76 -4.32
CA ALA A 201 -4.93 2.00 -5.10
C ALA A 201 -5.86 3.04 -4.45
N VAL A 202 -7.00 2.60 -3.91
CA VAL A 202 -7.93 3.45 -3.16
C VAL A 202 -7.26 4.06 -1.94
N TYR A 203 -6.52 3.25 -1.17
CA TYR A 203 -5.73 3.70 -0.03
C TYR A 203 -4.63 4.69 -0.44
N GLY A 204 -4.01 4.53 -1.60
CA GLY A 204 -3.10 5.54 -2.14
C GLY A 204 -3.78 6.87 -2.46
N ILE A 205 -5.01 6.84 -2.96
CA ILE A 205 -5.78 8.08 -3.18
C ILE A 205 -6.21 8.71 -1.85
N ILE A 206 -6.53 7.90 -0.83
CA ILE A 206 -6.74 8.37 0.54
C ILE A 206 -5.47 9.03 1.09
N GLY A 207 -4.30 8.41 0.92
CA GLY A 207 -3.01 8.97 1.31
C GLY A 207 -2.69 10.29 0.59
N ALA A 208 -3.01 10.36 -0.70
CA ALA A 208 -2.91 11.59 -1.49
C ALA A 208 -3.84 12.69 -0.95
N ARG A 209 -5.08 12.34 -0.59
CA ARG A 209 -6.03 13.28 0.04
C ARG A 209 -5.50 13.78 1.37
N LEU A 210 -5.02 12.89 2.24
CA LEU A 210 -4.44 13.23 3.52
C LEU A 210 -3.29 14.22 3.34
N TYR A 211 -2.32 13.89 2.48
CA TYR A 211 -1.18 14.76 2.19
C TYR A 211 -1.63 16.14 1.66
N THR A 212 -2.47 16.15 0.63
CA THR A 212 -2.88 17.39 -0.03
C THR A 212 -3.67 18.30 0.91
N SER A 213 -4.49 17.76 1.81
CA SER A 213 -5.23 18.58 2.77
C SER A 213 -4.37 19.27 3.81
N TYR A 214 -3.25 18.69 4.21
CA TYR A 214 -2.35 19.31 5.21
C TYR A 214 -1.23 20.14 4.58
N CYS A 215 -0.73 19.72 3.41
CA CYS A 215 0.50 20.26 2.84
C CYS A 215 0.26 21.10 1.56
N SER A 216 -0.94 21.12 1.00
CA SER A 216 -1.24 21.84 -0.25
C SER A 216 -2.26 22.95 -0.05
N GLY A 217 -1.86 24.20 -0.27
CA GLY A 217 -2.78 25.34 -0.38
C GLY A 217 -3.66 25.31 -1.65
N LEU A 218 -3.56 24.27 -2.48
CA LEU A 218 -4.31 24.10 -3.72
C LEU A 218 -5.56 23.21 -3.55
N HIS A 219 -5.72 22.58 -2.40
CA HIS A 219 -6.82 21.68 -2.08
C HIS A 219 -7.53 22.16 -0.81
N ASP A 220 -8.80 21.81 -0.68
CA ASP A 220 -9.55 22.13 0.54
C ASP A 220 -9.07 21.27 1.72
N PRO A 221 -9.07 21.78 2.96
CA PRO A 221 -8.72 20.99 4.13
C PRO A 221 -9.71 19.83 4.33
N LEU A 222 -9.29 18.79 5.07
CA LEU A 222 -10.22 17.78 5.57
C LEU A 222 -11.09 18.39 6.67
N ASP A 223 -12.36 18.01 6.72
CA ASP A 223 -13.20 18.36 7.87
C ASP A 223 -12.91 17.43 9.07
N ASN A 224 -13.35 17.83 10.27
CA ASN A 224 -13.06 17.09 11.50
C ASN A 224 -13.62 15.65 11.50
N VAL A 225 -14.75 15.43 10.82
CA VAL A 225 -15.39 14.11 10.75
C VAL A 225 -14.59 13.22 9.81
N GLU A 226 -14.18 13.73 8.65
CA GLU A 226 -13.29 13.03 7.72
C GLU A 226 -11.95 12.68 8.38
N ILE A 227 -11.35 13.61 9.15
CA ILE A 227 -10.13 13.35 9.90
C ILE A 227 -10.33 12.19 10.87
N LEU A 228 -11.41 12.22 11.67
CA LEU A 228 -11.70 11.15 12.63
C LEU A 228 -11.80 9.79 11.92
N PHE A 229 -12.61 9.69 10.86
CA PHE A 229 -12.75 8.43 10.11
C PHE A 229 -11.44 7.96 9.48
N LEU A 230 -10.68 8.88 8.86
CA LEU A 230 -9.40 8.52 8.25
C LEU A 230 -8.39 8.05 9.28
N VAL A 231 -8.26 8.76 10.41
CA VAL A 231 -7.32 8.39 11.48
C VAL A 231 -7.72 7.06 12.11
N THR A 232 -9.00 6.86 12.42
CA THR A 232 -9.47 5.59 12.98
C THR A 232 -9.26 4.43 12.01
N ASN A 233 -9.56 4.61 10.73
CA ASN A 233 -9.33 3.57 9.72
C ASN A 233 -7.83 3.28 9.56
N ILE A 234 -6.96 4.29 9.45
CA ILE A 234 -5.51 4.09 9.35
C ILE A 234 -4.96 3.40 10.61
N ALA A 235 -5.41 3.80 11.80
CA ALA A 235 -5.02 3.15 13.04
C ALA A 235 -5.45 1.69 13.07
N HIS A 236 -6.66 1.39 12.60
CA HIS A 236 -7.15 0.02 12.46
C HIS A 236 -6.28 -0.79 11.49
N GLU A 237 -6.01 -0.28 10.29
CA GLU A 237 -5.13 -0.91 9.30
C GLU A 237 -3.73 -1.20 9.86
N ILE A 238 -3.12 -0.25 10.58
CA ILE A 238 -1.82 -0.44 11.24
C ILE A 238 -1.90 -1.47 12.37
N SER A 239 -3.02 -1.54 13.09
CA SER A 239 -3.21 -2.51 14.17
C SER A 239 -3.35 -3.95 13.68
N GLN A 240 -3.96 -4.13 12.50
CA GLN A 240 -4.19 -5.45 11.89
C GLN A 240 -3.06 -5.84 10.93
N SER A 241 -2.24 -4.88 10.48
CA SER A 241 -1.14 -5.16 9.59
C SER A 241 -0.02 -5.95 10.28
N PRO A 242 0.50 -7.00 9.63
CA PRO A 242 1.55 -7.82 10.19
C PRO A 242 2.93 -7.10 10.18
N VAL A 243 2.99 -5.84 9.73
CA VAL A 243 4.15 -4.94 9.93
C VAL A 243 4.55 -4.84 11.40
N GLN A 244 3.62 -5.05 12.34
CA GLN A 244 3.97 -5.27 13.74
C GLN A 244 4.69 -6.62 13.89
N LEU A 245 6.01 -6.55 14.01
CA LEU A 245 6.95 -7.67 14.12
C LEU A 245 6.65 -8.70 15.23
N SER A 246 5.76 -8.39 16.17
CA SER A 246 5.52 -9.19 17.37
C SER A 246 4.62 -10.41 17.18
N SER A 247 3.81 -10.53 16.12
CA SER A 247 2.97 -11.73 15.94
C SER A 247 2.51 -11.98 14.50
N LEU A 248 3.37 -12.61 13.69
CA LEU A 248 3.01 -13.14 12.37
C LEU A 248 1.76 -14.05 12.43
N VAL A 249 1.76 -14.95 13.41
CA VAL A 249 0.72 -15.97 13.61
C VAL A 249 -0.62 -15.32 13.93
N GLU A 250 -0.63 -14.38 14.89
CA GLU A 250 -1.86 -13.78 15.37
C GLU A 250 -2.52 -12.92 14.31
N ASN A 251 -1.74 -12.21 13.50
CA ASN A 251 -2.26 -11.30 12.47
C ASN A 251 -2.54 -12.00 11.13
N CYS A 252 -1.81 -13.06 10.76
CA CYS A 252 -2.08 -13.76 9.50
C CYS A 252 -3.19 -14.81 9.62
N LEU A 253 -3.27 -15.56 10.74
CA LEU A 253 -4.26 -16.63 10.87
C LEU A 253 -5.62 -16.15 11.39
N ARG A 254 -5.71 -14.95 11.99
CA ARG A 254 -6.99 -14.36 12.42
C ARG A 254 -7.70 -13.53 11.35
N GLY A 255 -7.09 -13.29 10.19
CA GLY A 255 -7.74 -12.71 9.00
C GLY A 255 -7.05 -11.47 8.43
N ASP A 256 -7.16 -11.31 7.10
CA ASP A 256 -6.83 -10.14 6.26
C ASP A 256 -5.50 -9.38 6.42
N GLY A 257 -4.52 -9.88 7.20
CA GLY A 257 -3.22 -9.22 7.37
C GLY A 257 -2.48 -8.89 6.04
N VAL A 258 -2.72 -9.69 5.00
CA VAL A 258 -2.21 -9.44 3.63
C VAL A 258 -2.79 -8.15 3.05
N ASP A 259 -4.10 -7.97 3.17
CA ASP A 259 -4.83 -6.84 2.60
C ASP A 259 -4.48 -5.54 3.33
N HIS A 260 -4.34 -5.60 4.66
CA HIS A 260 -3.88 -4.48 5.46
C HIS A 260 -2.46 -4.01 5.08
N THR A 261 -1.58 -4.94 4.75
CA THR A 261 -0.24 -4.58 4.23
C THR A 261 -0.37 -3.85 2.88
N CYS A 262 -1.20 -4.35 1.97
CA CYS A 262 -1.45 -3.71 0.69
C CYS A 262 -1.98 -2.28 0.86
N HIS A 263 -2.93 -2.08 1.78
CA HIS A 263 -3.51 -0.79 2.10
C HIS A 263 -2.46 0.21 2.63
N ILE A 264 -1.63 -0.19 3.60
CA ILE A 264 -0.61 0.69 4.18
C ILE A 264 0.40 1.12 3.12
N PHE A 265 0.92 0.19 2.33
CA PHE A 265 1.90 0.53 1.30
C PHE A 265 1.29 1.36 0.15
N GLY A 266 0.03 1.09 -0.19
CA GLY A 266 -0.75 1.94 -1.09
C GLY A 266 -0.86 3.37 -0.56
N LEU A 267 -1.27 3.53 0.70
CA LEU A 267 -1.39 4.81 1.39
C LEU A 267 -0.06 5.58 1.42
N LEU A 268 1.03 4.93 1.82
CA LEU A 268 2.36 5.54 1.86
C LEU A 268 2.81 6.00 0.48
N SER A 269 2.61 5.17 -0.55
CA SER A 269 2.90 5.55 -1.94
C SER A 269 2.11 6.78 -2.37
N GLY A 270 0.82 6.81 -2.04
CA GLY A 270 -0.05 7.96 -2.26
C GLY A 270 0.46 9.26 -1.65
N VAL A 271 0.89 9.22 -0.38
CA VAL A 271 1.48 10.37 0.32
C VAL A 271 2.77 10.84 -0.37
N LEU A 272 3.70 9.92 -0.63
CA LEU A 272 5.01 10.23 -1.19
C LEU A 272 4.92 10.77 -2.62
N LEU A 273 4.12 10.12 -3.47
CA LEU A 273 3.91 10.54 -4.85
C LEU A 273 3.22 11.90 -4.91
N SER A 274 2.25 12.14 -4.02
CA SER A 274 1.58 13.43 -3.90
C SER A 274 2.51 14.55 -3.48
N ALA A 275 3.45 14.28 -2.58
CA ALA A 275 4.50 15.22 -2.22
C ALA A 275 5.38 15.59 -3.43
N GLY A 276 5.76 14.60 -4.24
CA GLY A 276 6.49 14.81 -5.49
C GLY A 276 5.71 15.68 -6.49
N ILE A 277 4.44 15.34 -6.74
CA ILE A 277 3.56 16.09 -7.66
C ILE A 277 3.37 17.53 -7.17
N GLN A 278 3.16 17.73 -5.87
CA GLN A 278 3.00 19.06 -5.28
C GLN A 278 4.28 19.90 -5.40
N ALA A 279 5.46 19.29 -5.20
CA ALA A 279 6.73 19.98 -5.37
C ALA A 279 6.92 20.47 -6.82
N ILE A 280 6.53 19.66 -7.81
CA ILE A 280 6.54 20.05 -9.23
C ILE A 280 5.55 21.19 -9.50
N ALA A 281 4.33 21.10 -8.96
CA ALA A 281 3.32 22.15 -9.10
C ALA A 281 3.82 23.50 -8.55
N ASN A 282 4.43 23.49 -7.37
CA ASN A 282 4.95 24.69 -6.71
C ASN A 282 6.11 25.34 -7.50
N ARG A 283 6.97 24.54 -8.14
CA ARG A 283 8.05 25.06 -9.00
C ARG A 283 7.49 25.79 -10.22
N LYS A 284 6.45 25.24 -10.85
CA LYS A 284 5.83 25.84 -12.03
C LYS A 284 5.18 27.20 -11.73
N THR A 285 4.58 27.35 -10.55
CA THR A 285 3.98 28.63 -10.12
C THR A 285 4.98 29.71 -9.74
N ARG A 286 6.22 29.37 -9.37
CA ARG A 286 7.26 30.37 -9.04
C ARG A 286 7.94 30.99 -10.26
N ASN A 287 7.85 30.31 -11.41
CA ASN A 287 8.48 30.75 -12.66
C ASN A 287 7.54 31.60 -13.54
N ILE A 288 6.34 31.93 -13.02
CA ILE A 288 5.37 32.82 -13.64
C ILE A 288 5.35 34.10 -12.81
#